data_AF-A0A6M0AMB4-F1
#
_entry.id   AF-A0A6M0AMB4-F1
#
_cell.length_a   1.000
_cell.length_b   1.000
_cell.length_c   1.000
_cell.angle_alpha   90.00
_cell.angle_beta   90.00
_cell.angle_gamma   90.00
#
_symmetry.space_group_name_H-M   'P 1'
#
loop_
_entity.id
_entity.type
_entity.pdbx_description
1 polymer ?
#
loop_
_entity_poly.entity_id
_entity_poly.type
_entity_poly.pdbx_seq_one_letter_code
_entity_poly.pdbx_strand_id
1 'polypeptide(L)'
;MDEQDRKEIAEGLSRLLADTYTLYLKTHAFHWNVTGPMFNSLHLMFEQQYNELALAVDAVAERIRTLGYPAPGSYSQYAQLSSIPETSDVPEAEEMVRLLVEANEAVVRTARSVFPAAERA
;
A
#
# COMPACT_ATOMS: atom_id res chain seq x y z
N MET A 1 10.77 23.68 -5.89
CA MET A 1 10.42 22.93 -4.68
C MET A 1 11.10 23.50 -3.43
N ASP A 2 10.35 24.29 -2.67
CA ASP A 2 10.79 24.82 -1.37
C ASP A 2 10.57 23.80 -0.22
N GLU A 3 10.79 24.20 1.04
CA GLU A 3 10.57 23.30 2.18
C GLU A 3 9.10 22.92 2.37
N GLN A 4 8.18 23.87 2.13
CA GLN A 4 6.75 23.64 2.29
C GLN A 4 6.25 22.63 1.26
N ASP A 5 6.70 22.76 0.01
CA ASP A 5 6.41 21.80 -1.06
C ASP A 5 6.92 20.39 -0.71
N ARG A 6 8.18 20.26 -0.25
CA ARG A 6 8.75 18.96 0.13
C ARG A 6 7.96 18.32 1.27
N LYS A 7 7.56 19.11 2.27
CA LYS A 7 6.78 18.64 3.40
C LYS A 7 5.43 18.09 2.96
N GLU A 8 4.68 18.85 2.16
CA GLU A 8 3.37 18.46 1.67
C GLU A 8 3.44 17.17 0.84
N ILE A 9 4.44 17.06 -0.05
CA ILE A 9 4.67 15.83 -0.83
C ILE A 9 5.03 14.67 0.09
N ALA A 10 5.93 14.86 1.06
CA ALA A 10 6.34 13.81 1.98
C ALA A 10 5.19 13.30 2.86
N GLU A 11 4.28 14.18 3.30
CA GLU A 11 3.07 13.79 4.03
C GLU A 11 2.10 12.98 3.16
N GLY A 12 1.93 13.38 1.88
CA GLY A 12 1.18 12.61 0.90
C GLY A 12 1.77 11.22 0.64
N LEU A 13 3.08 11.16 0.43
CA LEU A 13 3.80 9.91 0.24
C LEU A 13 3.80 9.03 1.50
N SER A 14 3.76 9.61 2.69
CA SER A 14 3.65 8.83 3.95
C SER A 14 2.32 8.09 4.04
N ARG A 15 1.22 8.69 3.57
CA ARG A 15 -0.08 8.01 3.44
C ARG A 15 -0.03 6.94 2.35
N LEU A 16 0.59 7.24 1.20
CA LEU A 16 0.78 6.26 0.13
C LEU A 16 1.60 5.06 0.59
N LEU A 17 2.67 5.28 1.36
CA LEU A 17 3.49 4.22 1.95
C LEU A 17 2.67 3.33 2.88
N ALA A 18 1.84 3.95 3.74
CA ALA A 18 0.96 3.21 4.64
C ALA A 18 -0.06 2.35 3.87
N ASP A 19 -0.75 2.90 2.87
CA ASP A 19 -1.67 2.13 2.02
C ASP A 19 -0.94 1.00 1.29
N THR A 20 0.22 1.28 0.71
CA THR A 20 1.01 0.28 -0.05
C THR A 20 1.48 -0.85 0.87
N TYR A 21 1.93 -0.54 2.09
CA TYR A 21 2.34 -1.54 3.07
C TYR A 21 1.16 -2.36 3.61
N THR A 22 0.01 -1.72 3.86
CA THR A 22 -1.22 -2.43 4.26
C THR A 22 -1.68 -3.39 3.16
N LEU A 23 -1.65 -2.95 1.89
CA LEU A 23 -1.99 -3.81 0.76
C LEU A 23 -0.98 -4.96 0.60
N TYR A 24 0.31 -4.70 0.75
CA TYR A 24 1.36 -5.71 0.76
C TYR A 24 1.05 -6.80 1.80
N LEU A 25 0.84 -6.40 3.06
CA LEU A 25 0.59 -7.33 4.15
C LEU A 25 -0.71 -8.12 3.93
N LYS A 26 -1.79 -7.44 3.51
CA LYS A 26 -3.08 -8.09 3.19
C LYS A 26 -2.92 -9.14 2.09
N THR A 27 -2.22 -8.79 1.01
CA THR A 27 -1.98 -9.70 -0.12
C THR A 27 -1.16 -10.91 0.30
N HIS A 28 -0.13 -10.68 1.12
CA HIS A 28 0.70 -11.76 1.66
C HIS A 28 -0.10 -12.70 2.59
N ALA A 29 -1.00 -12.13 3.40
CA ALA A 29 -1.92 -12.91 4.24
C ALA A 29 -2.89 -13.76 3.41
N PHE A 30 -3.44 -13.21 2.31
CA PHE A 30 -4.31 -13.97 1.41
C PHE A 30 -3.56 -15.05 0.63
N HIS A 31 -2.32 -14.79 0.21
CA HIS A 31 -1.44 -15.81 -0.37
C HIS A 31 -1.28 -17.02 0.55
N TRP A 32 -1.06 -16.80 1.87
CA TRP A 32 -0.91 -17.90 2.82
C TRP A 32 -2.19 -18.70 3.03
N ASN A 33 -3.36 -18.05 2.98
CA ASN A 33 -4.60 -18.62 3.48
C ASN A 33 -5.65 -18.94 2.42
N VAL A 34 -5.41 -18.61 1.15
CA VAL A 34 -6.33 -19.00 0.07
C VAL A 34 -6.43 -20.52 -0.02
N THR A 35 -7.64 -21.04 -0.22
CA THR A 35 -7.91 -22.46 -0.41
C THR A 35 -8.96 -22.66 -1.51
N GLY A 36 -9.36 -23.92 -1.77
CA GLY A 36 -10.41 -24.25 -2.72
C GLY A 36 -9.93 -24.45 -4.18
N PRO A 37 -10.85 -24.57 -5.15
CA PRO A 37 -10.54 -24.98 -6.51
C PRO A 37 -9.58 -24.03 -7.26
N MET A 38 -9.53 -22.76 -6.86
CA MET A 38 -8.68 -21.73 -7.45
C MET A 38 -7.33 -21.56 -6.74
N PHE A 39 -7.00 -22.42 -5.77
CA PHE A 39 -5.83 -22.28 -4.90
C PHE A 39 -4.55 -21.93 -5.68
N ASN A 40 -4.15 -22.76 -6.65
CA ASN A 40 -2.88 -22.58 -7.33
C ASN A 40 -2.81 -21.24 -8.09
N SER A 41 -3.86 -20.89 -8.84
CA SER A 41 -3.91 -19.65 -9.62
C SER A 41 -3.86 -18.41 -8.73
N LEU A 42 -4.67 -18.37 -7.68
CA LEU A 42 -4.73 -17.22 -6.78
C LEU A 42 -3.49 -17.12 -5.88
N HIS A 43 -2.98 -18.24 -5.39
CA HIS A 43 -1.76 -18.27 -4.57
C HIS A 43 -0.57 -17.67 -5.32
N LEU A 44 -0.35 -18.07 -6.58
CA LEU A 44 0.71 -17.52 -7.43
C LEU A 44 0.46 -16.06 -7.82
N MET A 45 -0.79 -15.69 -8.11
CA MET A 45 -1.15 -14.30 -8.42
C MET A 45 -0.89 -13.36 -7.24
N PHE A 46 -1.29 -13.76 -6.02
CA PHE A 46 -1.03 -12.98 -4.81
C PHE A 46 0.46 -12.91 -4.50
N GLU A 47 1.23 -13.97 -4.77
CA GLU A 47 2.70 -13.94 -4.66
C GLU A 47 3.34 -12.91 -5.58
N GLN A 48 2.95 -12.92 -6.86
CA GLN A 48 3.44 -11.92 -7.80
C GLN A 48 3.12 -10.50 -7.29
N GLN A 49 1.88 -10.26 -6.85
CA GLN A 49 1.45 -8.95 -6.38
C GLN A 49 2.21 -8.48 -5.13
N TYR A 50 2.36 -9.32 -4.09
CA TYR A 50 3.06 -8.86 -2.89
C TYR A 50 4.56 -8.63 -3.18
N ASN A 51 5.17 -9.35 -4.11
CA ASN A 51 6.56 -9.10 -4.50
C ASN A 51 6.72 -7.74 -5.20
N GLU A 52 5.80 -7.39 -6.10
CA GLU A 52 5.78 -6.06 -6.73
C GLU A 52 5.52 -4.96 -5.68
N LEU A 53 4.61 -5.19 -4.73
CA LEU A 53 4.31 -4.26 -3.64
C LEU A 53 5.50 -4.07 -2.70
N ALA A 54 6.29 -5.11 -2.42
CA ALA A 54 7.49 -5.01 -1.59
C ALA A 54 8.51 -4.03 -2.19
N LEU A 55 8.69 -4.06 -3.52
CA LEU A 55 9.55 -3.11 -4.23
C LEU A 55 8.96 -1.70 -4.21
N ALA A 56 7.63 -1.57 -4.34
CA ALA A 56 6.95 -0.28 -4.28
C ALA A 56 7.05 0.37 -2.88
N VAL A 57 6.91 -0.41 -1.81
CA VAL A 57 7.10 0.06 -0.42
C VAL A 57 8.46 0.75 -0.26
N ASP A 58 9.54 0.08 -0.69
CA ASP A 58 10.90 0.62 -0.59
C ASP A 58 11.06 1.90 -1.42
N ALA A 59 10.61 1.89 -2.68
CA ALA A 59 10.70 3.04 -3.57
C ALA A 59 9.97 4.28 -3.01
N VAL A 60 8.79 4.10 -2.42
CA VAL A 60 8.04 5.21 -1.80
C VAL A 60 8.75 5.69 -0.53
N ALA A 61 9.23 4.78 0.32
CA ALA A 61 9.94 5.14 1.55
C ALA A 61 11.22 5.93 1.27
N GLU A 62 12.04 5.47 0.32
CA GLU A 62 13.27 6.15 -0.08
C GLU A 62 13.00 7.49 -0.75
N ARG A 63 11.86 7.62 -1.45
CA ARG A 63 11.44 8.93 -1.97
C ARG A 63 11.13 9.93 -0.85
N ILE A 64 10.46 9.50 0.21
CA ILE A 64 10.22 10.33 1.40
C ILE A 64 11.55 10.78 2.02
N ARG A 65 12.51 9.86 2.16
CA ARG A 65 13.85 10.16 2.67
C ARG A 65 14.61 11.16 1.81
N THR A 66 14.51 11.03 0.49
CA THR A 66 15.11 11.98 -0.47
C THR A 66 14.54 13.40 -0.34
N LEU A 67 13.28 13.55 0.10
CA LEU A 67 12.68 14.86 0.38
C LEU A 67 13.12 15.46 1.73
N GLY A 68 13.91 14.72 2.52
CA GLY A 68 14.45 15.16 3.82
C GLY A 68 13.60 14.76 5.03
N TYR A 69 12.51 14.01 4.84
CA TYR A 69 11.58 13.64 5.92
C TYR A 69 11.71 12.15 6.27
N PRO A 70 11.51 11.74 7.54
CA PRO A 70 11.54 10.34 7.91
C PRO A 70 10.34 9.59 7.33
N ALA A 71 10.57 8.39 6.79
CA ALA A 71 9.49 7.50 6.37
C ALA A 71 8.86 6.82 7.61
N PRO A 72 7.52 6.72 7.70
CA PRO A 72 6.88 5.89 8.74
C PRO A 72 7.30 4.43 8.56
N GLY A 73 7.39 3.68 9.66
CA GLY A 73 7.97 2.33 9.65
C GLY A 73 7.49 1.41 10.77
N SER A 74 6.35 1.72 11.40
CA SER A 74 5.76 0.88 12.44
C SER A 74 4.28 0.62 12.17
N TYR A 75 3.76 -0.50 12.67
CA TYR A 75 2.36 -0.87 12.50
C TYR A 75 1.40 0.20 13.01
N SER A 76 1.70 0.85 14.14
CA SER A 76 0.85 1.91 14.68
C SER A 76 0.80 3.15 13.77
N GLN A 77 1.92 3.51 13.14
CA GLN A 77 1.95 4.60 12.17
C GLN A 77 1.15 4.23 10.91
N TYR A 78 1.31 3.02 10.40
CA TYR A 78 0.56 2.57 9.23
C TYR A 78 -0.94 2.47 9.51
N ALA A 79 -1.34 1.96 10.67
CA ALA A 79 -2.75 1.91 11.07
C ALA A 79 -3.39 3.30 11.21
N GLN A 80 -2.61 4.33 11.58
CA GLN A 80 -3.09 5.71 11.66
C GLN A 80 -3.18 6.40 10.29
N LEU A 81 -2.29 6.04 9.35
CA LEU A 81 -2.13 6.74 8.08
C LEU A 81 -2.88 6.07 6.91
N SER A 82 -3.03 4.76 6.97
CA SER A 82 -3.64 3.95 5.91
C SER A 82 -5.15 4.22 5.83
N SER A 83 -5.64 4.31 4.61
CA SER A 83 -7.06 4.37 4.26
C SER A 83 -7.68 2.99 4.07
N ILE A 84 -6.86 1.93 4.06
CA ILE A 84 -7.28 0.55 3.81
C ILE A 84 -7.65 -0.11 5.15
N PRO A 85 -8.89 -0.60 5.31
CA PRO A 85 -9.28 -1.36 6.50
C PRO A 85 -8.53 -2.70 6.60
N GLU A 86 -8.13 -3.04 7.81
CA GLU A 86 -7.57 -4.36 8.13
C GLU A 86 -8.62 -5.46 7.92
N THR A 87 -8.15 -6.65 7.59
CA THR A 87 -8.98 -7.86 7.52
C THR A 87 -8.41 -8.87 8.49
N SER A 88 -9.14 -9.12 9.57
CA SER A 88 -8.71 -10.02 10.65
C SER A 88 -9.14 -11.47 10.41
N ASP A 89 -10.17 -11.68 9.61
CA ASP A 89 -10.72 -13.00 9.26
C ASP A 89 -10.02 -13.58 8.01
N VAL A 90 -10.29 -14.86 7.73
CA VAL A 90 -9.85 -15.54 6.51
C VAL A 90 -11.06 -15.66 5.56
N PRO A 91 -11.22 -14.76 4.58
CA PRO A 91 -12.36 -14.80 3.67
C PRO A 91 -12.23 -15.87 2.59
N GLU A 92 -13.34 -16.18 1.92
CA GLU A 92 -13.34 -17.05 0.74
C GLU A 92 -12.61 -16.42 -0.45
N ALA A 93 -12.17 -17.25 -1.40
CA ALA A 93 -11.30 -16.84 -2.50
C ALA A 93 -11.83 -15.66 -3.33
N GLU A 94 -13.13 -15.62 -3.67
CA GLU A 94 -13.74 -14.51 -4.42
C GLU A 94 -13.74 -13.21 -3.61
N GLU A 95 -13.96 -13.32 -2.30
CA GLU A 95 -13.97 -12.19 -1.38
C GLU A 95 -12.55 -11.63 -1.17
N MET A 96 -11.53 -12.49 -1.10
CA MET A 96 -10.12 -12.05 -1.13
C MET A 96 -9.85 -11.16 -2.34
N VAL A 97 -10.27 -11.58 -3.54
CA VAL A 97 -10.10 -10.80 -4.77
C VAL A 97 -10.83 -9.47 -4.69
N ARG A 98 -12.09 -9.45 -4.23
CA ARG A 98 -12.87 -8.20 -4.06
C ARG A 98 -12.15 -7.22 -3.12
N LEU A 99 -11.69 -7.70 -1.96
CA LEU A 99 -10.99 -6.88 -0.97
C LEU A 99 -9.66 -6.35 -1.50
N LEU A 100 -8.94 -7.13 -2.32
CA LEU A 100 -7.72 -6.64 -2.97
C LEU A 100 -8.01 -5.59 -4.05
N VAL A 101 -9.11 -5.71 -4.80
CA VAL A 101 -9.53 -4.67 -5.76
C VAL A 101 -9.79 -3.36 -5.01
N GLU A 102 -10.59 -3.38 -3.93
CA GLU A 102 -10.90 -2.20 -3.14
C GLU A 102 -9.65 -1.54 -2.54
N ALA A 103 -8.72 -2.35 -2.04
CA ALA A 103 -7.46 -1.89 -1.48
C ALA A 103 -6.52 -1.31 -2.56
N ASN A 104 -6.45 -1.91 -3.74
CA ASN A 104 -5.70 -1.35 -4.88
C ASN A 104 -6.28 0.01 -5.31
N GLU A 105 -7.60 0.13 -5.39
CA GLU A 105 -8.23 1.41 -5.70
C GLU A 105 -7.95 2.47 -4.63
N ALA A 106 -7.86 2.09 -3.36
CA ALA A 106 -7.48 3.00 -2.28
C ALA A 106 -6.05 3.52 -2.46
N VAL A 107 -5.07 2.63 -2.73
CA VAL A 107 -3.70 3.03 -3.09
C VAL A 107 -3.69 4.02 -4.26
N VAL A 108 -4.45 3.74 -5.32
CA VAL A 108 -4.54 4.62 -6.50
C VAL A 108 -5.14 5.99 -6.16
N ARG A 109 -6.20 6.03 -5.34
CA ARG A 109 -6.80 7.30 -4.86
C ARG A 109 -5.78 8.11 -4.06
N THR A 110 -5.06 7.48 -3.14
CA THR A 110 -4.03 8.14 -2.34
C THR A 110 -2.89 8.64 -3.21
N ALA A 111 -2.38 7.84 -4.14
CA ALA A 111 -1.34 8.25 -5.08
C ALA A 111 -1.75 9.49 -5.91
N ARG A 112 -2.97 9.47 -6.47
CA ARG A 112 -3.52 10.62 -7.23
C ARG A 112 -3.67 11.87 -6.39
N SER A 113 -3.95 11.74 -5.09
CA SER A 113 -4.04 12.90 -4.18
C SER A 113 -2.71 13.63 -3.99
N VAL A 114 -1.58 12.97 -4.28
CA VAL A 114 -0.23 13.57 -4.17
C VAL A 114 0.15 14.36 -5.43
N PHE A 115 -0.44 14.05 -6.60
CA PHE A 115 -0.08 14.68 -7.86
C PHE A 115 -0.21 16.21 -7.85
N PRO A 116 -1.30 16.83 -7.33
CA PRO A 116 -1.39 18.28 -7.31
C PRO A 116 -0.28 18.98 -6.50
N ALA A 117 0.27 18.33 -5.46
CA ALA A 117 1.41 18.86 -4.72
C ALA A 117 2.72 18.67 -5.51
N ALA A 118 2.90 17.50 -6.12
CA ALA A 118 4.08 17.18 -6.90
C ALA A 118 4.21 18.00 -8.20
N GLU A 119 3.10 18.32 -8.86
CA GLU A 119 3.07 19.10 -10.12
C GLU A 119 3.29 20.61 -9.89
N ARG A 120 2.97 21.11 -8.70
CA ARG A 120 3.19 22.52 -8.33
C ARG A 120 4.65 22.82 -7.96
N ALA A 121 5.37 21.83 -7.45
CA ALA A 121 6.69 21.94 -6.83
C ALA A 121 7.85 21.99 -7.83
#